data_AF-A0A2P6W3P9-F1
#
_entry.id   AF-A0A2P6W3P9-F1
#
_cell.length_a   1.000
_cell.length_b   1.000
_cell.length_c   1.000
_cell.angle_alpha   90.00
_cell.angle_beta   90.00
_cell.angle_gamma   90.00
#
_symmetry.space_group_name_H-M   'P 1'
#
loop_
_entity.id
_entity.type
_entity.pdbx_description
1 polymer ?
#
loop_
_entity_poly.entity_id
_entity_poly.type
_entity_poly.pdbx_seq_one_letter_code
_entity_poly.pdbx_strand_id
1 'polypeptide(L)'
;MAIWHKQSGRKKTGGRKRRNRKPKKHELGSQFSAPEKGEKKVEKRKTRGGNQKNIVKKAKKINLATDGEVENVEIESVEDNPANPNYVRRSLLTKGTVVQTSEGKARVTSRPGQEGVINGELIDE
;
A
#
# COMPACT_ATOMS: atom_id res chain seq x y z
N MET A 1 -4.25 18.77 -4.69
CA MET A 1 -2.85 19.08 -5.04
C MET A 1 -2.35 18.00 -6.00
N ALA A 2 -1.74 18.36 -7.15
CA ALA A 2 -1.32 17.38 -8.15
C ALA A 2 0.09 16.85 -7.85
N ILE A 3 0.21 15.54 -7.62
CA ILE A 3 1.50 14.85 -7.53
C ILE A 3 1.98 14.54 -8.95
N TRP A 4 3.24 14.82 -9.25
CA TRP A 4 3.80 14.60 -10.57
C TRP A 4 4.99 13.64 -10.50
N HIS A 5 4.94 12.54 -11.25
CA HIS A 5 6.07 11.62 -11.43
C HIS A 5 6.91 12.07 -12.63
N LYS A 6 7.54 13.24 -12.50
CA LYS A 6 8.42 13.81 -13.54
C LYS A 6 9.88 13.59 -13.21
N GLN A 7 10.72 13.82 -14.20
CA GLN A 7 12.16 13.88 -14.00
C GLN A 7 12.52 14.97 -12.98
N SER A 8 13.55 14.69 -12.19
CA SER A 8 14.08 15.64 -11.20
C SER A 8 14.40 17.01 -11.82
N GLY A 9 14.18 18.06 -11.02
CA GLY A 9 14.56 19.43 -11.36
C GLY A 9 16.08 19.67 -11.37
N ARG A 10 16.89 18.67 -11.01
CA ARG A 10 18.36 18.74 -11.02
C ARG A 10 18.98 17.57 -11.77
N LYS A 11 20.17 17.79 -12.34
CA LYS A 11 21.02 16.75 -12.94
C LYS A 11 21.75 15.95 -11.85
N LYS A 12 22.31 14.79 -12.21
CA LYS A 12 23.19 14.01 -11.32
C LYS A 12 24.38 14.84 -10.81
N THR A 13 24.90 15.75 -11.64
CA THR A 13 25.97 16.69 -11.30
C THR A 13 25.53 17.92 -10.49
N GLY A 14 24.26 18.01 -10.08
CA GLY A 14 23.73 19.13 -9.29
C GLY A 14 23.21 20.33 -10.08
N GLY A 15 23.57 20.46 -11.36
CA GLY A 15 23.09 21.54 -12.23
C GLY A 15 21.55 21.60 -12.34
N ARG A 16 20.97 22.80 -12.25
CA ARG A 16 19.51 23.01 -12.34
C ARG A 16 19.01 22.69 -13.74
N LYS A 17 18.00 21.83 -13.84
CA LYS A 17 17.37 21.46 -15.11
C LYS A 17 16.26 22.45 -15.46
N ARG A 18 16.35 23.08 -16.63
CA ARG A 18 15.26 23.88 -17.18
C ARG A 18 14.22 22.96 -17.82
N ARG A 19 12.95 23.29 -17.61
CA ARG A 19 11.83 22.50 -18.11
C ARG A 19 11.56 22.87 -19.57
N ASN A 20 11.51 21.88 -20.46
CA ASN A 20 11.27 22.08 -21.90
C ASN A 20 9.79 22.07 -22.30
N ARG A 21 8.89 21.51 -21.47
CA ARG A 21 7.45 21.42 -21.79
C ARG A 21 6.54 21.42 -20.56
N LYS A 22 5.26 21.78 -20.76
CA LYS A 22 4.18 21.67 -19.74
C LYS A 22 3.89 20.20 -19.34
N PRO A 23 3.22 19.97 -18.18
CA PRO A 23 2.93 18.62 -17.70
C PRO A 23 1.99 17.90 -18.64
N LYS A 24 2.14 16.59 -18.78
CA LYS A 24 1.18 15.77 -19.50
C LYS A 24 0.36 14.94 -18.51
N LYS A 25 -0.88 14.62 -18.89
CA LYS A 25 -1.83 13.88 -18.03
C LYS A 25 -1.29 12.53 -17.55
N HIS A 26 -0.47 11.86 -18.36
CA HIS A 26 0.13 10.57 -18.00
C HIS A 26 1.26 10.66 -16.97
N GLU A 27 1.78 11.86 -16.68
CA GLU A 27 2.82 12.08 -15.65
C GLU A 27 2.20 12.35 -14.27
N LEU A 28 0.86 12.43 -14.20
CA LEU A 28 0.13 12.73 -12.98
C LEU A 28 0.04 11.48 -12.11
N GLY A 29 0.49 11.61 -10.87
CA GLY A 29 0.37 10.60 -9.82
C GLY A 29 -0.89 10.77 -8.99
N SER A 30 -1.11 9.80 -8.10
CA SER A 30 -2.16 9.85 -7.08
C SER A 30 -1.54 9.99 -5.70
N GLN A 31 -2.31 10.54 -4.77
CA GLN A 31 -1.94 10.53 -3.36
C GLN A 31 -1.92 9.10 -2.81
N PHE A 32 -1.06 8.88 -1.81
CA PHE A 32 -1.00 7.63 -1.07
C PHE A 32 -2.37 7.31 -0.47
N SER A 33 -2.81 6.06 -0.62
CA SER A 33 -4.15 5.65 -0.21
C SER A 33 -4.31 5.49 1.29
N ALA A 34 -3.19 5.27 2.01
CA ALA A 34 -3.12 5.02 3.45
C ALA A 34 -4.16 3.98 3.93
N PRO A 35 -4.00 2.69 3.56
CA PRO A 35 -4.89 1.63 4.03
C PRO A 35 -4.74 1.47 5.54
N GLU A 36 -5.83 1.56 6.30
CA GLU A 36 -5.83 1.48 7.76
C GLU A 36 -6.58 0.22 8.24
N LYS A 37 -6.31 -0.22 9.48
CA LYS A 37 -7.14 -1.23 10.14
C LYS A 37 -8.54 -0.66 10.43
N GLY A 38 -9.60 -1.40 10.10
CA GLY A 38 -10.97 -1.01 10.41
C GLY A 38 -12.02 -1.68 9.53
N GLU A 39 -13.26 -1.22 9.60
CA GLU A 39 -14.34 -1.77 8.78
C GLU A 39 -14.02 -1.74 7.28
N LYS A 40 -14.31 -2.84 6.58
CA LYS A 40 -13.91 -3.04 5.18
C LYS A 40 -14.45 -1.92 4.29
N LYS A 41 -13.54 -1.11 3.75
CA LYS A 41 -13.84 -0.05 2.78
C LYS A 41 -12.91 -0.14 1.60
N VAL A 42 -13.48 -0.38 0.42
CA VAL A 42 -12.75 -0.48 -0.86
C VAL A 42 -13.32 0.55 -1.83
N GLU A 43 -12.44 1.31 -2.47
CA GLU A 43 -12.78 2.32 -3.47
C GLU A 43 -12.36 1.85 -4.85
N LYS A 44 -13.26 1.92 -5.84
CA LYS A 44 -12.93 1.66 -7.24
C LYS A 44 -12.41 2.94 -7.90
N ARG A 45 -11.19 2.91 -8.44
CA ARG A 45 -10.58 4.06 -9.13
C ARG A 45 -10.26 3.73 -10.59
N LYS A 46 -10.75 4.56 -11.51
CA LYS A 46 -10.37 4.49 -12.93
C LYS A 46 -8.92 4.93 -13.10
N THR A 47 -8.19 4.22 -13.95
CA THR A 47 -6.79 4.49 -14.29
C THR A 47 -6.63 4.74 -15.79
N ARG A 48 -5.41 5.09 -16.22
CA ARG A 48 -5.12 5.31 -17.64
C ARG A 48 -5.36 4.02 -18.43
N GLY A 49 -5.95 4.15 -19.63
CA GLY A 49 -6.19 3.02 -20.53
C GLY A 49 -7.47 2.24 -20.24
N GLY A 50 -8.45 2.83 -19.52
CA GLY A 50 -9.75 2.19 -19.27
C GLY A 50 -9.78 1.21 -18.10
N ASN A 51 -8.62 0.83 -17.57
CA ASN A 51 -8.50 -0.10 -16.44
C ASN A 51 -9.01 0.50 -15.13
N GLN A 52 -9.43 -0.37 -14.21
CA GLN A 52 -9.86 0.01 -12.87
C GLN A 52 -8.97 -0.67 -11.82
N LYS A 53 -8.75 0.01 -10.69
CA LYS A 53 -8.05 -0.54 -9.52
C LYS A 53 -8.96 -0.47 -8.31
N ASN A 54 -8.94 -1.53 -7.52
CA ASN A 54 -9.58 -1.57 -6.21
C ASN A 54 -8.56 -1.09 -5.17
N ILE A 55 -8.89 -0.01 -4.47
CA ILE A 55 -8.02 0.59 -3.46
C ILE A 55 -8.62 0.28 -2.10
N VAL A 56 -7.91 -0.50 -1.29
CA VAL A 56 -8.29 -0.71 0.11
C VAL A 56 -8.03 0.58 0.88
N LYS A 57 -9.07 1.09 1.54
CA LYS A 57 -9.01 2.21 2.49
C LYS A 57 -8.99 1.73 3.92
N LYS A 58 -9.81 0.74 4.22
CA LYS A 58 -9.87 0.10 5.52
C LYS A 58 -10.08 -1.40 5.37
N ALA A 59 -9.48 -2.19 6.25
CA ALA A 59 -9.69 -3.63 6.30
C ALA A 59 -9.58 -4.18 7.72
N LYS A 60 -10.40 -5.21 7.99
CA LYS A 60 -10.43 -5.94 9.26
C LYS A 60 -9.81 -7.33 9.14
N LYS A 61 -9.76 -7.89 7.93
CA LYS A 61 -9.34 -9.26 7.66
C LYS A 61 -8.14 -9.32 6.73
N ILE A 62 -7.36 -10.38 6.89
CA ILE A 62 -6.24 -10.76 6.04
C ILE A 62 -6.45 -12.19 5.53
N ASN A 63 -6.08 -12.45 4.28
CA ASN A 63 -5.95 -13.82 3.80
C ASN A 63 -4.56 -14.33 4.20
N LEU A 64 -4.51 -15.27 5.13
CA LEU A 64 -3.28 -15.86 5.63
C LEU A 64 -3.02 -17.17 4.91
N ALA A 65 -1.83 -17.35 4.35
CA ALA A 65 -1.40 -18.60 3.76
C ALA A 65 -0.69 -19.45 4.83
N THR A 66 -1.23 -20.63 5.12
CA THR A 66 -0.73 -21.58 6.12
C THR A 66 -0.61 -22.96 5.44
N ASP A 67 0.61 -23.51 5.35
CA ASP A 67 0.91 -24.88 4.86
C ASP A 67 0.11 -25.39 3.65
N GLY A 68 -0.15 -24.52 2.68
CA GLY A 68 -0.85 -24.84 1.43
C GLY A 68 -2.34 -24.48 1.40
N GLU A 69 -2.90 -24.06 2.53
CA GLU A 69 -4.27 -23.56 2.66
C GLU A 69 -4.27 -22.04 2.87
N VAL A 70 -5.42 -21.41 2.61
CA VAL A 70 -5.58 -19.95 2.78
C VAL A 70 -6.80 -19.67 3.63
N GLU A 71 -6.58 -19.11 4.81
CA GLU A 71 -7.62 -18.81 5.78
C GLU A 71 -7.89 -17.30 5.87
N ASN A 72 -9.13 -16.93 6.22
CA ASN A 72 -9.54 -15.54 6.37
C ASN A 72 -9.57 -15.15 7.84
N VAL A 73 -8.50 -14.50 8.30
CA VAL A 73 -8.24 -14.22 9.72
C VAL A 73 -8.48 -12.76 10.04
N GLU A 74 -8.89 -12.45 11.27
CA GLU A 74 -9.01 -11.06 11.73
C GLU A 74 -7.65 -10.48 12.13
N ILE A 75 -7.47 -9.19 11.81
CA ILE A 75 -6.29 -8.41 12.21
C ILE A 75 -6.60 -7.75 13.56
N GLU A 76 -5.83 -8.10 14.59
CA GLU A 76 -5.98 -7.52 15.92
C GLU A 76 -5.24 -6.19 16.03
N SER A 77 -3.95 -6.17 15.68
CA SER A 77 -3.10 -4.99 15.76
C SER A 77 -1.99 -5.01 14.72
N VAL A 78 -1.39 -3.84 14.48
CA VAL A 78 -0.19 -3.70 13.67
C VAL A 78 0.98 -3.57 14.62
N GLU A 79 1.98 -4.45 14.52
CA GLU A 79 3.13 -4.47 15.42
C GLU A 79 4.30 -3.66 14.86
N ASP A 80 4.67 -3.92 13.60
CA ASP A 80 5.83 -3.31 12.98
C ASP A 80 5.59 -2.94 11.52
N ASN A 81 6.30 -1.91 11.07
CA ASN A 81 6.29 -1.48 9.69
C ASN A 81 7.69 -1.03 9.24
N PRO A 82 8.32 -1.75 8.29
CA PRO A 82 9.70 -1.45 7.86
C PRO A 82 9.82 -0.10 7.15
N ALA A 83 8.73 0.47 6.64
CA ALA A 83 8.78 1.73 5.92
C ALA A 83 8.83 2.95 6.85
N ASN A 84 8.11 2.92 7.98
CA ASN A 84 8.07 4.02 8.94
C ASN A 84 7.46 3.58 10.28
N PRO A 85 8.12 3.79 11.44
CA PRO A 85 7.56 3.48 12.75
C PRO A 85 6.25 4.22 13.06
N ASN A 86 6.04 5.43 12.53
CA ASN A 86 4.80 6.18 12.74
C ASN A 86 3.58 5.54 12.04
N TYR A 87 3.81 4.64 11.08
CA TYR A 87 2.73 3.92 10.40
C TYR A 87 2.08 2.88 11.31
N VAL A 88 2.83 2.33 12.26
CA VAL A 88 2.32 1.45 13.32
C VAL A 88 1.29 2.17 14.18
N ARG A 89 1.61 3.40 14.63
CA ARG A 89 0.70 4.24 15.44
C ARG A 89 -0.63 4.53 14.75
N ARG A 90 -0.61 4.61 13.42
CA ARG A 90 -1.80 4.84 12.58
C ARG A 90 -2.46 3.55 12.09
N SER A 91 -1.93 2.39 12.48
CA SER A 91 -2.40 1.07 12.04
C SER A 91 -2.47 0.93 10.52
N LEU A 92 -1.43 1.40 9.82
CA LEU A 92 -1.36 1.35 8.35
C LEU A 92 -0.90 0.00 7.82
N LEU A 93 -1.63 -0.52 6.84
CA LEU A 93 -1.43 -1.82 6.20
C LEU A 93 -0.72 -1.63 4.85
N THR A 94 0.60 -1.71 4.86
CA THR A 94 1.44 -1.66 3.65
C THR A 94 2.09 -3.01 3.38
N LYS A 95 2.66 -3.18 2.19
CA LYS A 95 3.48 -4.35 1.91
C LYS A 95 4.66 -4.40 2.90
N GLY A 96 4.87 -5.54 3.55
CA GLY A 96 5.92 -5.77 4.54
C GLY A 96 5.52 -5.41 5.97
N THR A 97 4.33 -4.89 6.21
CA THR A 97 3.82 -4.65 7.57
C THR A 97 3.64 -5.97 8.30
N VAL A 98 4.09 -6.03 9.56
CA VAL A 98 3.87 -7.17 10.47
C VAL A 98 2.63 -6.88 11.31
N VAL A 99 1.69 -7.83 11.28
CA VAL A 99 0.40 -7.72 11.95
C VAL A 99 0.19 -8.90 12.90
N GLN A 100 -0.47 -8.62 14.03
CA GLN A 100 -0.95 -9.64 14.93
C GLN A 100 -2.33 -10.11 14.45
N THR A 101 -2.46 -11.42 14.26
CA THR A 101 -3.70 -12.10 13.88
C THR A 101 -4.05 -13.16 14.91
N SER A 102 -5.27 -13.71 14.83
CA SER A 102 -5.73 -14.76 15.75
C SER A 102 -4.89 -16.05 15.69
N GLU A 103 -4.19 -16.31 14.59
CA GLU A 103 -3.31 -17.48 14.40
C GLU A 103 -1.84 -17.20 14.70
N GLY A 104 -1.46 -15.92 14.89
CA GLY A 104 -0.09 -15.51 15.18
C GLY A 104 0.36 -14.28 14.39
N LYS A 105 1.68 -14.09 14.32
CA LYS A 105 2.30 -12.96 13.62
C LYS A 105 2.37 -13.22 12.13
N ALA A 106 1.83 -12.30 11.34
CA ALA A 106 1.81 -12.41 9.88
C ALA A 106 2.46 -11.20 9.21
N ARG A 107 3.18 -11.44 8.11
CA ARG A 107 3.73 -10.41 7.23
C ARG A 107 2.80 -10.18 6.04
N VAL A 108 2.41 -8.94 5.79
CA VAL A 108 1.63 -8.58 4.60
C VAL A 108 2.49 -8.65 3.34
N THR A 109 2.11 -9.47 2.37
CA THR A 109 2.85 -9.65 1.10
C THR A 109 2.28 -8.83 -0.06
N SER A 110 0.97 -8.55 -0.03
CA SER A 110 0.25 -7.84 -1.09
C SER A 110 0.44 -6.31 -1.06
N ARG A 111 -0.05 -5.61 -2.10
CA ARG A 111 -0.11 -4.14 -2.17
C ARG A 111 -1.56 -3.64 -2.12
N PRO A 112 -2.12 -3.37 -0.93
CA PRO A 112 -3.56 -3.14 -0.76
C PRO A 112 -4.10 -1.94 -1.54
N GLY A 113 -3.28 -0.90 -1.72
CA GLY A 113 -3.64 0.29 -2.49
C GLY A 113 -3.66 0.11 -4.02
N GLN A 114 -3.27 -1.05 -4.55
CA GLN A 114 -3.24 -1.34 -5.99
C GLN A 114 -4.06 -2.59 -6.34
N GLU A 115 -3.96 -3.63 -5.52
CA GLU A 115 -4.52 -4.96 -5.78
C GLU A 115 -5.91 -5.16 -5.16
N GLY A 116 -6.27 -4.39 -4.13
CA GLY A 116 -7.59 -4.47 -3.50
C GLY A 116 -7.74 -5.59 -2.47
N VAL A 117 -6.68 -6.36 -2.22
CA VAL A 117 -6.65 -7.49 -1.28
C VAL A 117 -5.48 -7.35 -0.31
N ILE A 118 -5.63 -7.94 0.88
CA ILE A 118 -4.59 -8.03 1.90
C ILE A 118 -4.30 -9.51 2.10
N ASN A 119 -3.13 -9.92 1.64
CA ASN A 119 -2.63 -11.28 1.81
C ASN A 119 -1.39 -11.22 2.70
N GLY A 120 -1.14 -12.28 3.45
CA GLY A 120 0.05 -12.42 4.26
C GLY A 120 0.45 -13.87 4.45
N GLU A 121 1.63 -14.03 5.03
CA GLU A 121 2.26 -15.29 5.39
C GLU A 121 2.63 -15.22 6.88
N LEU A 122 2.54 -16.35 7.58
CA LEU A 122 3.03 -16.45 8.95
C LEU A 122 4.54 -16.20 9.01
N ILE A 123 5.00 -15.64 10.12
CA ILE A 123 6.42 -15.49 10.40
C ILE A 123 6.76 -16.52 11.47
N ASP A 124 7.61 -17.49 11.12
CA ASP A 124 8.29 -18.33 12.09
C ASP A 124 9.22 -17.43 12.94
N GLU A 125 9.18 -17.60 14.26
CA GLU A 125 9.97 -16.81 15.23
C GLU A 125 11.47 -16.75 14.90
#